data_AF-A0A7L5C126-F1
#
_entry.id   AF-A0A7L5C126-F1
#
_cell.length_a   1.000
_cell.length_b   1.000
_cell.length_c   1.000
_cell.angle_alpha   90.00
_cell.angle_beta   90.00
_cell.angle_gamma   90.00
#
_symmetry.space_group_name_H-M   'P 1'
#
loop_
_entity.id
_entity.type
_entity.pdbx_description
1 polymer ?
#
loop_
_entity_poly.entity_id
_entity_poly.type
_entity_poly.pdbx_seq_one_letter_code
_entity_poly.pdbx_strand_id
1 'polypeptide(L)'
;MKMERPESGFYRSRVRRLEDRVRLNAAPEAVVSDLPDDQFINEDFQFSVTFDNVADVNDADPNDIGYGPFVDVTVGPGVAVNNVSYLGVSTQAQEVGAWDGSQWVDASGDPVTEHPLDQAGGLLEIPDGVALGLDENASWLNVLAPFGSYTPDHPEIELVFSATMTESPDTMTPSGAVPGDDILITAQGDFQFGGDPLDNPSTDPPIQQGAAQSDSVTPIIMRLVKAVQLPEAEKAQGPNFDFTYTITVEIADSVTATDLNIRDLLPDNLFFLNADAPGADTIDAPGAGESQGVPGVGTVTEATFTYDMVTGTTAGNDIVITLTAYAPEFAADGTDLDAMDEDSPAAYVVATNNAEVVSADYMAPDGTIVPVGGTNSGQLQDSIDITIRPYTVLKAVVVEGGGDAKPGKYLEFNVDLGEEGFRRWDGPCAGVAGRNERPDLFLPVQHDGWRE
;
A
#
# COMPACT_ATOMS: atom_id res chain seq x y z
N MET A 1 -23.33 45.42 -72.98
CA MET A 1 -22.68 44.11 -73.13
C MET A 1 -21.18 44.29 -72.99
N LYS A 2 -20.63 44.03 -71.80
CA LYS A 2 -19.19 43.80 -71.60
C LYS A 2 -19.03 42.98 -70.31
N MET A 3 -18.30 41.88 -70.47
CA MET A 3 -18.16 40.72 -69.59
C MET A 3 -17.52 41.03 -68.23
N GLU A 4 -17.97 40.27 -67.23
CA GLU A 4 -17.30 40.05 -65.95
C GLU A 4 -15.91 39.40 -66.11
N ARG A 5 -15.02 39.70 -65.16
CA ARG A 5 -13.96 38.79 -64.72
C ARG A 5 -14.04 38.69 -63.19
N PRO A 6 -14.04 37.50 -62.59
CA PRO A 6 -13.97 37.36 -61.14
C PRO A 6 -12.52 37.57 -60.68
N GLU A 7 -12.33 38.48 -59.72
CA GLU A 7 -11.03 38.69 -59.07
C GLU A 7 -10.68 37.48 -58.19
N SER A 8 -9.44 37.04 -58.36
CA SER A 8 -8.79 35.92 -57.70
C SER A 8 -8.83 36.02 -56.18
N GLY A 9 -9.27 34.95 -55.51
CA GLY A 9 -9.08 34.76 -54.09
C GLY A 9 -7.59 34.78 -53.74
N PHE A 10 -7.18 35.73 -52.92
CA PHE A 10 -5.85 35.75 -52.31
C PHE A 10 -5.79 34.63 -51.26
N TYR A 11 -5.14 33.53 -51.60
CA TYR A 11 -4.59 32.59 -50.62
C TYR A 11 -3.55 33.37 -49.80
N ARG A 12 -3.90 33.81 -48.59
CA ARG A 12 -2.90 34.19 -47.61
C ARG A 12 -2.23 32.90 -47.16
N SER A 13 -1.00 32.66 -47.59
CA SER A 13 -0.15 31.68 -46.92
C SER A 13 -0.08 32.07 -45.45
N ARG A 14 -0.57 31.19 -44.57
CA ARG A 14 -0.23 31.27 -43.15
C ARG A 14 1.27 30.95 -43.09
N VAL A 15 2.10 31.98 -43.17
CA VAL A 15 3.50 31.89 -42.78
C VAL A 15 3.48 31.65 -41.28
N ARG A 16 3.53 30.37 -40.88
CA ARG A 16 3.92 30.01 -39.52
C ARG A 16 5.38 30.43 -39.36
N ARG A 17 5.73 30.99 -38.22
CA ARG A 17 7.11 31.41 -37.96
C ARG A 17 7.97 30.15 -37.85
N LEU A 18 9.20 30.16 -38.37
CA LEU A 18 10.14 29.04 -38.30
C LEU A 18 10.43 28.59 -36.85
N GLU A 19 10.28 29.50 -35.92
CA GLU A 19 10.42 29.35 -34.47
C GLU A 19 9.29 28.51 -33.83
N ASP A 20 8.19 28.23 -34.54
CA ASP A 20 7.18 27.24 -34.11
C ASP A 20 7.51 25.80 -34.55
N ARG A 21 8.58 25.56 -35.34
CA ARG A 21 9.03 24.18 -35.69
C ARG A 21 9.96 23.56 -34.63
N VAL A 22 10.16 24.22 -33.50
CA VAL A 22 11.10 23.80 -32.45
C VAL A 22 10.39 22.98 -31.34
N ARG A 23 9.12 22.60 -31.52
CA ARG A 23 8.34 21.84 -30.52
C ARG A 23 7.38 20.79 -31.09
N LEU A 24 7.72 20.13 -32.20
CA LEU A 24 6.81 19.16 -32.86
C LEU A 24 7.62 17.97 -33.43
N ASN A 25 8.29 17.26 -32.54
CA ASN A 25 8.95 15.97 -32.79
C ASN A 25 8.43 14.98 -31.73
N ALA A 26 8.71 13.69 -31.91
CA ALA A 26 8.54 12.68 -30.85
C ALA A 26 8.99 13.23 -29.49
N ALA A 27 8.22 12.93 -28.45
CA ALA A 27 8.42 13.46 -27.10
C ALA A 27 8.41 12.28 -26.13
N PRO A 28 9.56 11.64 -25.89
CA PRO A 28 9.62 10.53 -24.97
C PRO A 28 9.38 11.02 -23.54
N GLU A 29 8.63 10.23 -22.78
CA GLU A 29 8.39 10.44 -21.36
C GLU A 29 8.48 9.08 -20.68
N ALA A 30 9.37 8.96 -19.69
CA ALA A 30 9.39 7.85 -18.77
C ALA A 30 9.11 8.31 -17.35
N VAL A 31 8.37 7.48 -16.61
CA VAL A 31 7.88 7.76 -15.26
C VAL A 31 8.06 6.52 -14.39
N VAL A 32 8.55 6.70 -13.17
CA VAL A 32 8.53 5.63 -12.16
C VAL A 32 7.08 5.51 -11.65
N SER A 33 6.54 4.29 -11.65
CA SER A 33 5.18 4.00 -11.18
C SER A 33 5.16 2.77 -10.29
N ASP A 34 4.10 2.63 -9.49
CA ASP A 34 3.88 1.46 -8.63
C ASP A 34 5.06 1.15 -7.68
N LEU A 35 5.85 2.17 -7.34
CA LEU A 35 6.86 2.10 -6.30
C LEU A 35 6.14 2.15 -4.95
N PRO A 36 6.40 1.23 -4.01
CA PRO A 36 5.83 1.33 -2.68
C PRO A 36 6.47 2.49 -1.91
N ASP A 37 5.69 3.17 -1.07
CA ASP A 37 6.18 4.25 -0.20
C ASP A 37 7.26 3.72 0.78
N ASP A 38 7.04 2.52 1.33
CA ASP A 38 7.97 1.83 2.22
C ASP A 38 8.25 0.39 1.76
N GLN A 39 9.45 -0.11 2.08
CA GLN A 39 9.83 -1.49 1.76
C GLN A 39 10.75 -2.07 2.83
N PHE A 40 10.49 -3.31 3.25
CA PHE A 40 11.37 -4.01 4.17
C PHE A 40 12.75 -4.25 3.56
N ILE A 41 13.79 -3.99 4.36
CA ILE A 41 15.15 -4.42 4.01
C ILE A 41 15.23 -5.95 3.95
N ASN A 42 16.18 -6.44 3.16
CA ASN A 42 16.44 -7.85 2.85
C ASN A 42 15.29 -8.59 2.14
N GLU A 43 14.28 -7.87 1.65
CA GLU A 43 13.13 -8.43 0.94
C GLU A 43 13.06 -7.99 -0.52
N ASP A 44 12.38 -8.81 -1.32
CA ASP A 44 12.11 -8.53 -2.73
C ASP A 44 10.87 -7.63 -2.89
N PHE A 45 10.94 -6.70 -3.83
CA PHE A 45 9.83 -5.84 -4.22
C PHE A 45 9.80 -5.62 -5.73
N GLN A 46 8.72 -4.99 -6.19
CA GLN A 46 8.56 -4.62 -7.59
C GLN A 46 8.19 -3.15 -7.69
N PHE A 47 8.61 -2.55 -8.79
CA PHE A 47 8.15 -1.25 -9.26
C PHE A 47 8.11 -1.27 -10.77
N SER A 48 7.41 -0.32 -11.36
CA SER A 48 7.29 -0.17 -12.80
C SER A 48 7.98 1.10 -13.27
N VAL A 49 8.47 1.07 -14.50
CA VAL A 49 8.81 2.29 -15.24
C VAL A 49 8.00 2.29 -16.50
N THR A 50 7.16 3.31 -16.66
CA THR A 50 6.37 3.48 -17.84
C THR A 50 7.14 4.29 -18.88
N PHE A 51 6.88 4.03 -20.17
CA PHE A 51 7.41 4.81 -21.28
C PHE A 51 6.29 5.11 -22.27
N ASP A 52 6.15 6.39 -22.62
CA ASP A 52 5.24 6.88 -23.63
C ASP A 52 5.94 7.87 -24.59
N ASN A 53 5.29 8.13 -25.72
CA ASN A 53 5.61 9.22 -26.62
C ASN A 53 4.46 10.23 -26.62
N VAL A 54 4.59 11.27 -25.81
CA VAL A 54 3.54 12.23 -25.54
C VAL A 54 3.42 13.36 -26.58
N ALA A 55 3.90 13.13 -27.80
CA ALA A 55 3.73 14.08 -28.90
C ALA A 55 2.22 14.26 -29.26
N ASP A 56 1.85 15.41 -29.84
CA ASP A 56 0.45 15.77 -30.05
C ASP A 56 -0.21 14.94 -31.16
N VAL A 57 -0.98 13.92 -30.77
CA VAL A 57 -1.76 13.03 -31.66
C VAL A 57 -2.68 13.74 -32.67
N ASN A 58 -2.97 15.03 -32.53
CA ASN A 58 -3.95 15.75 -33.36
C ASN A 58 -3.34 16.49 -34.56
N ASP A 59 -2.03 16.52 -34.72
CA ASP A 59 -1.39 17.32 -35.78
C ASP A 59 -1.06 16.54 -37.07
N ALA A 60 -1.08 15.20 -36.99
CA ALA A 60 -0.76 14.26 -38.07
C ALA A 60 0.65 14.46 -38.67
N ASP A 61 1.62 14.88 -37.87
CA ASP A 61 3.02 15.02 -38.28
C ASP A 61 3.73 13.65 -38.34
N PRO A 62 4.34 13.27 -39.47
CA PRO A 62 5.14 12.04 -39.54
C PRO A 62 6.38 12.05 -38.62
N ASN A 63 6.81 13.20 -38.08
CA ASN A 63 7.95 13.30 -37.16
C ASN A 63 7.57 13.04 -35.68
N ASP A 64 6.32 12.71 -35.41
CA ASP A 64 5.87 12.30 -34.07
C ASP A 64 6.29 10.87 -33.73
N ILE A 65 6.82 10.11 -34.70
CA ILE A 65 7.31 8.75 -34.46
C ILE A 65 8.74 8.83 -33.93
N GLY A 66 8.98 8.26 -32.76
CA GLY A 66 10.34 8.08 -32.25
C GLY A 66 10.89 6.69 -32.56
N TYR A 67 12.20 6.59 -32.79
CA TYR A 67 12.87 5.35 -33.18
C TYR A 67 13.92 4.88 -32.17
N GLY A 68 13.93 3.57 -31.94
CA GLY A 68 14.78 2.90 -30.95
C GLY A 68 14.55 3.39 -29.51
N PRO A 69 13.32 3.26 -28.97
CA PRO A 69 12.99 3.64 -27.60
C PRO A 69 13.83 2.88 -26.57
N PHE A 70 14.28 3.60 -25.55
CA PHE A 70 14.93 3.05 -24.37
C PHE A 70 14.65 3.91 -23.14
N VAL A 71 14.98 3.38 -21.97
CA VAL A 71 14.87 4.10 -20.70
C VAL A 71 16.18 3.98 -19.94
N ASP A 72 16.69 5.11 -19.45
CA ASP A 72 17.70 5.13 -18.42
C ASP A 72 17.04 5.18 -17.04
N VAL A 73 17.43 4.23 -16.19
CA VAL A 73 16.95 4.14 -14.81
C VAL A 73 18.15 4.25 -13.89
N THR A 74 18.12 5.20 -12.96
CA THR A 74 19.10 5.26 -11.87
C THR A 74 18.45 4.83 -10.58
N VAL A 75 19.07 3.93 -9.84
CA VAL A 75 18.59 3.46 -8.53
C VAL A 75 19.62 3.81 -7.47
N GLY A 76 19.19 4.43 -6.38
CA GLY A 76 20.07 4.74 -5.25
C GLY A 76 20.62 3.49 -4.56
N PRO A 77 21.64 3.65 -3.70
CA PRO A 77 22.27 2.54 -3.00
C PRO A 77 21.23 1.78 -2.15
N GLY A 78 21.23 0.45 -2.26
CA GLY A 78 20.29 -0.40 -1.54
C GLY A 78 19.19 -1.01 -2.39
N VAL A 79 18.93 -0.50 -3.60
CA VAL A 79 18.00 -1.15 -4.54
C VAL A 79 18.79 -1.98 -5.54
N ALA A 80 18.79 -3.30 -5.35
CA ALA A 80 19.45 -4.23 -6.27
C ALA A 80 18.45 -4.75 -7.30
N VAL A 81 18.53 -4.26 -8.55
CA VAL A 81 17.64 -4.71 -9.64
C VAL A 81 18.04 -6.12 -10.09
N ASN A 82 17.11 -7.07 -9.99
CA ASN A 82 17.33 -8.48 -10.32
C ASN A 82 16.98 -8.80 -11.79
N ASN A 83 15.88 -8.22 -12.28
CA ASN A 83 15.37 -8.47 -13.63
C ASN A 83 14.41 -7.35 -14.04
N VAL A 84 14.38 -7.08 -15.35
CA VAL A 84 13.39 -6.19 -15.97
C VAL A 84 12.58 -7.00 -16.98
N SER A 85 11.26 -6.81 -17.00
CA SER A 85 10.38 -7.55 -17.91
C SER A 85 9.31 -6.67 -18.53
N TYR A 86 8.86 -7.07 -19.72
CA TYR A 86 7.72 -6.50 -20.42
C TYR A 86 6.74 -7.63 -20.73
N LEU A 87 5.49 -7.51 -20.27
CA LEU A 87 4.46 -8.54 -20.41
C LEU A 87 4.92 -9.93 -19.92
N GLY A 88 5.70 -9.96 -18.83
CA GLY A 88 6.24 -11.19 -18.22
C GLY A 88 7.41 -11.83 -18.96
N VAL A 89 7.99 -11.15 -19.96
CA VAL A 89 9.18 -11.61 -20.69
C VAL A 89 10.34 -10.69 -20.38
N SER A 90 11.50 -11.25 -20.00
CA SER A 90 12.70 -10.45 -19.70
C SER A 90 13.12 -9.58 -20.89
N THR A 91 13.45 -8.32 -20.61
CA THR A 91 13.95 -7.35 -21.59
C THR A 91 15.48 -7.24 -21.51
N GLN A 92 16.08 -6.56 -22.49
CA GLN A 92 17.52 -6.29 -22.45
C GLN A 92 17.76 -5.09 -21.55
N ALA A 93 18.31 -5.35 -20.36
CA ALA A 93 18.81 -4.35 -19.44
C ALA A 93 20.32 -4.53 -19.28
N GLN A 94 21.04 -3.42 -19.28
CA GLN A 94 22.47 -3.37 -19.04
C GLN A 94 22.73 -2.43 -17.86
N GLU A 95 23.39 -2.92 -16.82
CA GLU A 95 24.02 -2.05 -15.83
C GLU A 95 25.24 -1.38 -16.48
N VAL A 96 25.23 -0.05 -16.49
CA VAL A 96 26.22 0.78 -17.17
C VAL A 96 27.38 1.11 -16.24
N GLY A 97 27.06 1.49 -15.00
CA GLY A 97 28.04 1.84 -13.99
C GLY A 97 27.41 2.26 -12.67
N ALA A 98 28.28 2.54 -11.70
CA ALA A 98 27.93 3.08 -10.40
C ALA A 98 28.40 4.53 -10.26
N TRP A 99 27.67 5.33 -9.49
CA TRP A 99 28.01 6.72 -9.21
C TRP A 99 29.08 6.81 -8.12
N ASP A 100 30.22 7.45 -8.39
CA ASP A 100 31.31 7.61 -7.40
C ASP A 100 31.20 8.90 -6.55
N GLY A 101 30.07 9.63 -6.66
CA GLY A 101 29.86 10.94 -6.05
C GLY A 101 30.22 12.10 -6.98
N SER A 102 30.89 11.83 -8.11
CA SER A 102 31.32 12.84 -9.08
C SER A 102 31.13 12.46 -10.54
N GLN A 103 31.24 11.18 -10.88
CA GLN A 103 31.05 10.64 -12.22
C GLN A 103 30.58 9.18 -12.14
N TRP A 104 30.07 8.67 -13.26
CA TRP A 104 29.82 7.24 -13.42
C TRP A 104 31.13 6.48 -13.64
N VAL A 105 31.26 5.33 -12.98
CA VAL A 105 32.38 4.40 -13.17
C VAL A 105 31.86 3.01 -13.52
N ASP A 106 32.53 2.33 -14.45
CA ASP A 106 32.16 0.98 -14.85
C ASP A 106 32.61 -0.08 -13.83
N ALA A 107 32.31 -1.35 -14.10
CA ALA A 107 32.71 -2.46 -13.23
C ALA A 107 34.24 -2.64 -13.09
N SER A 108 35.05 -2.05 -13.97
CA SER A 108 36.52 -2.03 -13.88
C SER A 108 37.04 -0.83 -13.08
N GLY A 109 36.16 0.13 -12.74
CA GLY A 109 36.50 1.39 -12.10
C GLY A 109 36.95 2.48 -13.08
N ASP A 110 36.74 2.28 -14.38
CA ASP A 110 37.06 3.28 -15.40
C ASP A 110 35.87 4.25 -15.57
N PRO A 111 36.13 5.56 -15.73
CA PRO A 111 35.05 6.54 -15.94
C PRO A 111 34.20 6.25 -17.18
N VAL A 112 32.88 6.28 -17.03
CA VAL A 112 31.92 6.25 -18.14
C VAL A 112 31.69 7.68 -18.62
N THR A 113 32.22 8.01 -19.79
CA THR A 113 32.17 9.37 -20.35
C THR A 113 31.18 9.55 -21.49
N GLU A 114 30.61 8.46 -22.00
CA GLU A 114 29.69 8.44 -23.12
C GLU A 114 28.53 7.50 -22.81
N HIS A 115 27.34 7.84 -23.32
CA HIS A 115 26.16 6.98 -23.17
C HIS A 115 26.34 5.67 -23.95
N PRO A 116 25.94 4.48 -23.45
CA PRO A 116 26.15 3.20 -24.14
C PRO A 116 25.56 3.10 -25.54
N LEU A 117 24.46 3.84 -25.78
CA LEU A 117 23.79 3.95 -27.07
C LEU A 117 24.24 5.16 -27.91
N ASP A 118 25.22 5.93 -27.44
CA ASP A 118 25.75 7.06 -28.19
C ASP A 118 26.60 6.58 -29.37
N GLN A 119 26.10 6.81 -30.58
CA GLN A 119 26.78 6.45 -31.83
C GLN A 119 27.42 7.68 -32.51
N ALA A 120 27.27 8.87 -31.91
CA ALA A 120 27.57 10.15 -32.55
C ALA A 120 28.68 10.97 -31.88
N GLY A 121 29.24 10.51 -30.76
CA GLY A 121 30.33 11.20 -30.04
C GLY A 121 29.86 12.39 -29.22
N GLY A 122 28.76 12.22 -28.48
CA GLY A 122 28.32 13.09 -27.38
C GLY A 122 26.94 13.71 -27.57
N LEU A 123 26.05 13.12 -28.37
CA LEU A 123 24.70 13.66 -28.58
C LEU A 123 23.63 13.05 -27.69
N LEU A 124 23.91 11.88 -27.10
CA LEU A 124 23.15 11.37 -25.96
C LEU A 124 23.90 11.76 -24.68
N GLU A 125 23.24 12.58 -23.86
CA GLU A 125 23.71 12.94 -22.54
C GLU A 125 23.55 11.74 -21.60
N ILE A 126 24.56 11.48 -20.77
CA ILE A 126 24.47 10.51 -19.67
C ILE A 126 23.67 11.14 -18.52
N PRO A 127 22.99 10.35 -17.67
CA PRO A 127 22.34 10.87 -16.47
C PRO A 127 23.32 11.67 -15.60
N ASP A 128 23.02 12.93 -15.27
CA ASP A 128 23.87 13.75 -14.41
C ASP A 128 23.55 13.46 -12.93
N GLY A 129 24.35 12.61 -12.28
CA GLY A 129 24.14 12.22 -10.90
C GLY A 129 24.12 13.39 -9.90
N VAL A 130 24.85 14.49 -10.19
CA VAL A 130 24.81 15.69 -9.34
C VAL A 130 23.49 16.43 -9.51
N ALA A 131 23.01 16.57 -10.75
CA ALA A 131 21.74 17.23 -11.04
C ALA A 131 20.54 16.43 -10.54
N LEU A 132 20.65 15.09 -10.55
CA LEU A 132 19.64 14.17 -10.05
C LEU A 132 19.66 14.03 -8.51
N GLY A 133 20.73 14.46 -7.84
CA GLY A 133 20.87 14.33 -6.40
C GLY A 133 21.11 12.89 -5.95
N LEU A 134 21.85 12.10 -6.73
CA LEU A 134 22.17 10.72 -6.42
C LEU A 134 23.25 10.62 -5.34
N ASP A 135 23.05 9.67 -4.43
CA ASP A 135 24.07 9.26 -3.47
C ASP A 135 25.17 8.40 -4.11
N GLU A 136 26.34 8.36 -3.47
CA GLU A 136 27.42 7.46 -3.85
C GLU A 136 26.93 6.00 -3.89
N ASN A 137 27.41 5.24 -4.87
CA ASN A 137 27.00 3.86 -5.18
C ASN A 137 25.59 3.68 -5.75
N ALA A 138 24.91 4.76 -6.19
CA ALA A 138 23.75 4.61 -7.07
C ALA A 138 24.15 3.87 -8.36
N SER A 139 23.30 2.98 -8.87
CA SER A 139 23.52 2.25 -10.13
C SER A 139 22.73 2.87 -11.27
N TRP A 140 23.30 2.86 -12.48
CA TRP A 140 22.63 3.24 -13.71
C TRP A 140 22.39 2.02 -14.59
N LEU A 141 21.13 1.80 -14.97
CA LEU A 141 20.69 0.79 -15.90
C LEU A 141 20.17 1.46 -17.19
N ASN A 142 20.65 0.97 -18.34
CA ASN A 142 20.05 1.25 -19.63
C ASN A 142 19.15 0.08 -20.04
N VAL A 143 17.88 0.35 -20.32
CA VAL A 143 16.88 -0.67 -20.66
C VAL A 143 16.29 -0.41 -22.03
N LEU A 144 16.48 -1.35 -22.96
CA LEU A 144 15.88 -1.25 -24.28
C LEU A 144 14.39 -1.62 -24.21
N ALA A 145 13.55 -0.69 -24.66
CA ALA A 145 12.14 -1.01 -24.87
C ALA A 145 12.03 -1.99 -26.06
N PRO A 146 11.10 -2.98 -26.02
CA PRO A 146 11.05 -4.06 -27.00
C PRO A 146 10.40 -3.66 -28.35
N PHE A 147 10.64 -2.41 -28.79
CA PHE A 147 10.07 -1.83 -30.00
C PHE A 147 11.16 -1.15 -30.82
N GLY A 148 11.05 -1.22 -32.16
CA GLY A 148 11.94 -0.48 -33.06
C GLY A 148 11.53 0.98 -33.26
N SER A 149 10.26 1.29 -33.04
CA SER A 149 9.67 2.62 -33.15
C SER A 149 8.41 2.73 -32.30
N TYR A 150 8.05 3.94 -31.90
CA TYR A 150 6.94 4.18 -31.01
C TYR A 150 6.19 5.46 -31.39
N THR A 151 4.89 5.34 -31.65
CA THR A 151 4.02 6.43 -32.06
C THR A 151 3.15 6.89 -30.90
N PRO A 152 2.66 8.14 -30.88
CA PRO A 152 1.90 8.66 -29.74
C PRO A 152 0.51 8.02 -29.52
N ASP A 153 0.02 7.24 -30.48
CA ASP A 153 -1.24 6.51 -30.37
C ASP A 153 -1.06 5.06 -29.85
N HIS A 154 0.18 4.65 -29.56
CA HIS A 154 0.43 3.36 -28.92
C HIS A 154 0.08 3.39 -27.41
N PRO A 155 -0.35 2.26 -26.84
CA PRO A 155 -0.46 2.13 -25.39
C PRO A 155 0.92 2.18 -24.74
N GLU A 156 1.00 2.90 -23.62
CA GLU A 156 2.18 3.01 -22.76
C GLU A 156 2.88 1.66 -22.53
N ILE A 157 4.21 1.68 -22.56
CA ILE A 157 5.04 0.50 -22.27
C ILE A 157 5.29 0.47 -20.77
N GLU A 158 4.81 -0.58 -20.10
CA GLU A 158 5.13 -0.83 -18.70
C GLU A 158 6.30 -1.82 -18.57
N LEU A 159 7.45 -1.34 -18.12
CA LEU A 159 8.61 -2.15 -17.78
C LEU A 159 8.58 -2.49 -16.29
N VAL A 160 8.40 -3.76 -15.94
CA VAL A 160 8.33 -4.21 -14.55
C VAL A 160 9.73 -4.60 -14.07
N PHE A 161 10.20 -3.93 -13.03
CA PHE A 161 11.46 -4.17 -12.35
C PHE A 161 11.21 -5.03 -11.11
N SER A 162 11.88 -6.17 -11.02
CA SER A 162 12.00 -6.92 -9.77
C SER A 162 13.32 -6.55 -9.11
N ALA A 163 13.29 -6.12 -7.86
CA ALA A 163 14.46 -5.68 -7.11
C ALA A 163 14.46 -6.26 -5.69
N THR A 164 15.61 -6.21 -5.03
CA THR A 164 15.78 -6.56 -3.62
C THR A 164 16.26 -5.32 -2.87
N MET A 165 15.63 -5.02 -1.73
CA MET A 165 16.07 -3.96 -0.83
C MET A 165 17.26 -4.47 0.00
N THR A 166 18.49 -4.20 -0.42
CA THR A 166 19.71 -4.73 0.20
C THR A 166 20.19 -3.82 1.33
N GLU A 167 20.19 -4.34 2.55
CA GLU A 167 20.67 -3.64 3.75
C GLU A 167 22.13 -3.17 3.63
N SER A 168 22.42 -1.97 4.15
CA SER A 168 23.79 -1.46 4.21
C SER A 168 24.65 -2.27 5.20
N PRO A 169 25.88 -2.67 4.82
CA PRO A 169 26.78 -3.37 5.74
C PRO A 169 27.37 -2.47 6.84
N ASP A 170 27.32 -1.15 6.66
CA ASP A 170 27.87 -0.13 7.57
C ASP A 170 26.94 1.09 7.61
N THR A 171 26.62 1.55 8.82
CA THR A 171 25.70 2.67 9.07
C THR A 171 26.37 4.04 8.91
N MET A 172 27.71 4.10 8.97
CA MET A 172 28.50 5.33 8.92
C MET A 172 29.06 5.62 7.53
N THR A 173 29.29 4.58 6.71
CA THR A 173 29.62 4.70 5.29
C THR A 173 28.67 3.81 4.48
N PRO A 174 27.41 4.25 4.28
CA PRO A 174 26.42 3.41 3.65
C PRO A 174 26.78 3.05 2.21
N SER A 175 26.64 1.77 1.88
CA SER A 175 26.75 1.26 0.51
C SER A 175 25.53 0.43 0.11
N GLY A 176 24.44 0.55 0.87
CA GLY A 176 23.18 -0.15 0.71
C GLY A 176 22.06 0.64 1.41
N ALA A 177 20.92 0.01 1.60
CA ALA A 177 19.74 0.61 2.20
C ALA A 177 19.99 0.89 3.69
N VAL A 178 19.79 2.13 4.10
CA VAL A 178 19.75 2.52 5.52
C VAL A 178 18.29 2.70 5.90
N PRO A 179 17.77 1.97 6.90
CA PRO A 179 16.40 2.14 7.33
C PRO A 179 16.05 3.59 7.68
N GLY A 180 15.05 4.11 6.98
CA GLY A 180 14.52 5.46 7.13
C GLY A 180 15.16 6.57 6.31
N ASP A 181 16.20 6.25 5.53
CA ASP A 181 16.73 7.15 4.53
C ASP A 181 16.12 6.80 3.16
N ASP A 182 15.40 7.76 2.57
CA ASP A 182 14.74 7.57 1.28
C ASP A 182 15.74 7.24 0.16
N ILE A 183 15.47 6.19 -0.60
CA ILE A 183 16.28 5.82 -1.76
C ILE A 183 15.62 6.35 -3.02
N LEU A 184 16.33 7.24 -3.72
CA LEU A 184 15.88 7.85 -4.97
C LEU A 184 15.95 6.85 -6.13
N ILE A 185 14.88 6.78 -6.91
CA ILE A 185 14.83 6.09 -8.21
C ILE A 185 14.44 7.12 -9.27
N THR A 186 15.15 7.14 -10.39
CA THR A 186 14.83 8.04 -11.51
C THR A 186 14.65 7.27 -12.79
N ALA A 187 13.84 7.82 -13.69
CA ALA A 187 13.59 7.32 -15.03
C ALA A 187 13.66 8.45 -16.06
N GLN A 188 14.33 8.18 -17.18
CA GLN A 188 14.42 9.08 -18.34
C GLN A 188 14.21 8.26 -19.62
N GLY A 189 13.18 8.60 -20.38
CA GLY A 189 12.82 7.93 -21.63
C GLY A 189 13.41 8.65 -22.82
N ASP A 190 13.97 7.90 -23.78
CA ASP A 190 14.70 8.46 -24.91
C ASP A 190 14.47 7.67 -26.22
N PHE A 191 14.77 8.29 -27.36
CA PHE A 191 14.82 7.67 -28.69
C PHE A 191 16.23 7.77 -29.29
N GLN A 192 16.92 6.63 -29.40
CA GLN A 192 18.34 6.62 -29.79
C GLN A 192 18.59 7.03 -31.25
N PHE A 193 17.61 6.89 -32.14
CA PHE A 193 17.72 7.27 -33.56
C PHE A 193 16.93 8.54 -33.91
N GLY A 194 16.27 9.16 -32.94
CA GLY A 194 15.47 10.36 -33.19
C GLY A 194 14.14 10.07 -33.91
N GLY A 195 13.81 10.89 -34.90
CA GLY A 195 12.56 10.86 -35.66
C GLY A 195 12.56 9.95 -36.91
N ASP A 196 13.68 9.30 -37.22
CA ASP A 196 13.84 8.40 -38.35
C ASP A 196 14.60 7.10 -37.97
N PRO A 197 14.45 5.99 -38.72
CA PRO A 197 15.03 4.69 -38.34
C PRO A 197 16.52 4.55 -38.67
N LEU A 198 17.18 5.57 -39.24
CA LEU A 198 18.57 5.52 -39.66
C LEU A 198 19.49 6.00 -38.54
N ASP A 199 20.62 5.34 -38.39
CA ASP A 199 21.74 5.86 -37.58
C ASP A 199 22.44 6.99 -38.33
N ASN A 200 21.90 8.21 -38.22
CA ASN A 200 22.36 9.42 -38.90
C ASN A 200 22.35 10.67 -37.98
N PRO A 201 22.96 10.60 -36.78
CA PRO A 201 22.76 11.57 -35.70
C PRO A 201 23.14 13.03 -36.01
N SER A 202 23.97 13.25 -37.05
CA SER A 202 24.27 14.60 -37.57
C SER A 202 23.10 15.28 -38.30
N THR A 203 22.13 14.49 -38.76
CA THR A 203 20.93 14.95 -39.48
C THR A 203 19.66 14.75 -38.68
N ASP A 204 19.60 13.68 -37.89
CA ASP A 204 18.51 13.41 -36.96
C ASP A 204 19.10 13.00 -35.61
N PRO A 205 19.33 13.97 -34.70
CA PRO A 205 19.91 13.67 -33.41
C PRO A 205 18.95 12.83 -32.57
N PRO A 206 19.49 12.04 -31.62
CA PRO A 206 18.68 11.38 -30.60
C PRO A 206 17.77 12.38 -29.89
N ILE A 207 16.58 11.91 -29.47
CA ILE A 207 15.62 12.72 -28.73
C ILE A 207 15.60 12.23 -27.30
N GLN A 208 15.95 13.11 -26.35
CA GLN A 208 15.93 12.79 -24.93
C GLN A 208 14.83 13.51 -24.18
N GLN A 209 14.26 12.84 -23.19
CA GLN A 209 13.36 13.48 -22.23
C GLN A 209 14.12 14.60 -21.50
N GLY A 210 13.50 15.78 -21.38
CA GLY A 210 14.21 16.95 -20.87
C GLY A 210 14.58 16.89 -19.37
N ALA A 211 13.72 16.31 -18.53
CA ALA A 211 14.01 16.11 -17.11
C ALA A 211 13.54 14.71 -16.71
N ALA A 212 14.43 13.94 -16.09
CA ALA A 212 14.10 12.65 -15.51
C ALA A 212 12.96 12.82 -14.49
N GLN A 213 12.06 11.86 -14.45
CA GLN A 213 11.12 11.73 -13.35
C GLN A 213 11.78 10.98 -12.22
N SER A 214 11.39 11.29 -10.99
CA SER A 214 11.97 10.69 -9.80
C SER A 214 10.88 10.33 -8.80
N ASP A 215 11.07 9.21 -8.13
CA ASP A 215 10.28 8.80 -6.97
C ASP A 215 11.22 8.17 -5.93
N SER A 216 10.73 7.94 -4.72
CA SER A 216 11.55 7.40 -3.63
C SER A 216 10.83 6.33 -2.84
N VAL A 217 11.60 5.36 -2.36
CA VAL A 217 11.14 4.31 -1.43
C VAL A 217 11.90 4.41 -0.13
N THR A 218 11.20 4.34 1.00
CA THR A 218 11.81 4.35 2.34
C THR A 218 12.06 2.92 2.82
N PRO A 219 13.32 2.51 3.08
CA PRO A 219 13.60 1.21 3.67
C PRO A 219 13.13 1.16 5.13
N ILE A 220 12.46 0.08 5.52
CA ILE A 220 11.94 -0.11 6.88
C ILE A 220 12.36 -1.47 7.45
N ILE A 221 12.33 -1.58 8.78
CA ILE A 221 12.68 -2.83 9.48
C ILE A 221 11.50 -3.52 10.17
N MET A 222 10.41 -2.80 10.42
CA MET A 222 9.32 -3.27 11.26
C MET A 222 8.00 -2.61 10.87
N ARG A 223 6.90 -3.36 10.95
CA ARG A 223 5.53 -2.85 10.82
C ARG A 223 4.59 -3.57 11.79
N LEU A 224 3.64 -2.83 12.35
CA LEU A 224 2.56 -3.33 13.20
C LEU A 224 1.23 -3.15 12.47
N VAL A 225 0.42 -4.20 12.47
CA VAL A 225 -0.96 -4.16 11.99
C VAL A 225 -1.88 -4.69 13.09
N LYS A 226 -3.01 -4.02 13.29
CA LYS A 226 -4.06 -4.45 14.19
C LYS A 226 -5.31 -4.81 13.40
N ALA A 227 -5.90 -5.95 13.71
CA ALA A 227 -7.13 -6.42 13.09
C ALA A 227 -8.12 -6.90 14.16
N VAL A 228 -9.39 -6.98 13.77
CA VAL A 228 -10.44 -7.60 14.58
C VAL A 228 -11.22 -8.60 13.75
N GLN A 229 -11.53 -9.75 14.33
CA GLN A 229 -12.32 -10.79 13.69
C GLN A 229 -13.82 -10.57 13.94
N LEU A 230 -14.39 -9.59 13.24
CA LEU A 230 -15.82 -9.28 13.31
C LEU A 230 -16.40 -9.05 11.91
N PRO A 231 -17.55 -9.67 11.59
CA PRO A 231 -18.35 -9.22 10.46
C PRO A 231 -18.71 -7.74 10.63
N GLU A 232 -18.42 -6.94 9.61
CA GLU A 232 -18.79 -5.51 9.55
C GLU A 232 -18.24 -4.66 10.73
N ALA A 233 -17.21 -5.15 11.44
CA ALA A 233 -16.69 -4.54 12.67
C ALA A 233 -17.80 -4.24 13.71
N GLU A 234 -18.85 -5.06 13.75
CA GLU A 234 -20.02 -4.87 14.61
C GLU A 234 -20.22 -6.04 15.58
N LYS A 235 -20.65 -5.74 16.81
CA LYS A 235 -20.88 -6.76 17.85
C LYS A 235 -22.02 -6.41 18.80
N ALA A 236 -22.71 -7.45 19.29
CA ALA A 236 -23.74 -7.33 20.32
C ALA A 236 -23.10 -7.27 21.72
N GLN A 237 -23.81 -6.65 22.67
CA GLN A 237 -23.45 -6.73 24.08
C GLN A 237 -23.71 -8.12 24.67
N GLY A 238 -22.88 -8.52 25.64
CA GLY A 238 -23.04 -9.70 26.47
C GLY A 238 -21.83 -10.67 26.44
N PRO A 239 -21.55 -11.37 27.55
CA PRO A 239 -20.47 -12.37 27.64
C PRO A 239 -20.58 -13.54 26.66
N ASN A 240 -21.74 -13.84 26.08
CA ASN A 240 -21.88 -14.86 25.05
C ASN A 240 -21.43 -14.38 23.66
N PHE A 241 -21.05 -13.11 23.53
CA PHE A 241 -20.61 -12.49 22.27
C PHE A 241 -19.15 -12.05 22.39
N ASP A 242 -18.24 -13.01 22.54
CA ASP A 242 -16.80 -12.74 22.48
C ASP A 242 -16.31 -12.49 21.04
N PHE A 243 -15.16 -11.84 20.95
CA PHE A 243 -14.44 -11.58 19.71
C PHE A 243 -12.94 -11.39 20.00
N THR A 244 -12.14 -11.42 18.95
CA THR A 244 -10.68 -11.41 19.06
C THR A 244 -10.09 -10.27 18.25
N TYR A 245 -9.24 -9.48 18.89
CA TYR A 245 -8.26 -8.63 18.22
C TYR A 245 -7.00 -9.44 17.95
N THR A 246 -6.35 -9.17 16.83
CA THR A 246 -5.03 -9.68 16.48
C THR A 246 -4.11 -8.51 16.24
N ILE A 247 -2.95 -8.50 16.90
CA ILE A 247 -1.86 -7.57 16.61
C ILE A 247 -0.76 -8.41 15.97
N THR A 248 -0.36 -8.05 14.77
CA THR A 248 0.74 -8.69 14.05
C THR A 248 1.88 -7.72 13.92
N VAL A 249 3.08 -8.14 14.29
CA VAL A 249 4.31 -7.39 14.01
C VAL A 249 5.15 -8.21 13.05
N GLU A 250 5.50 -7.59 11.93
CA GLU A 250 6.37 -8.11 10.90
C GLU A 250 7.71 -7.39 11.00
N ILE A 251 8.80 -8.14 10.98
CA ILE A 251 10.17 -7.68 11.06
C ILE A 251 10.86 -8.14 9.78
N ALA A 252 11.60 -7.24 9.15
CA ALA A 252 12.37 -7.52 7.94
C ALA A 252 13.19 -8.81 8.05
N ASP A 253 13.30 -9.53 6.93
CA ASP A 253 13.98 -10.80 6.87
C ASP A 253 15.41 -10.76 7.43
N SER A 254 15.72 -11.69 8.34
CA SER A 254 17.02 -11.82 9.01
C SER A 254 17.43 -10.63 9.90
N VAL A 255 16.57 -9.62 10.05
CA VAL A 255 16.79 -8.49 10.94
C VAL A 255 16.46 -8.89 12.37
N THR A 256 17.28 -8.47 13.33
CA THR A 256 17.03 -8.74 14.76
C THR A 256 16.61 -7.46 15.47
N ALA A 257 15.41 -7.49 16.05
CA ALA A 257 14.91 -6.49 16.97
C ALA A 257 15.16 -6.96 18.42
N THR A 258 15.65 -6.06 19.27
CA THR A 258 15.85 -6.27 20.71
C THR A 258 15.07 -5.26 21.52
N ASP A 259 14.86 -5.55 22.81
CA ASP A 259 14.16 -4.66 23.75
C ASP A 259 12.78 -4.19 23.21
N LEU A 260 12.09 -5.10 22.51
CA LEU A 260 10.81 -4.84 21.86
C LEU A 260 9.69 -4.84 22.89
N ASN A 261 8.98 -3.72 22.98
CA ASN A 261 7.83 -3.54 23.86
C ASN A 261 6.61 -3.11 23.03
N ILE A 262 5.60 -3.96 23.00
CA ILE A 262 4.33 -3.71 22.33
C ILE A 262 3.28 -3.40 23.38
N ARG A 263 2.50 -2.34 23.15
CA ARG A 263 1.43 -1.88 24.02
C ARG A 263 0.10 -1.88 23.30
N ASP A 264 -0.95 -2.29 24.00
CA ASP A 264 -2.34 -2.17 23.58
C ASP A 264 -3.13 -1.37 24.61
N LEU A 265 -3.72 -0.25 24.21
CA LEU A 265 -4.59 0.56 25.04
C LEU A 265 -6.00 -0.02 25.00
N LEU A 266 -6.38 -0.64 26.12
CA LEU A 266 -7.64 -1.34 26.27
C LEU A 266 -8.78 -0.32 26.51
N PRO A 267 -9.80 -0.25 25.64
CA PRO A 267 -10.95 0.63 25.86
C PRO A 267 -11.75 0.21 27.10
N ASP A 268 -12.34 1.19 27.77
CA ASP A 268 -13.05 1.03 29.04
C ASP A 268 -14.47 0.44 28.91
N ASN A 269 -15.01 0.46 27.70
CA ASN A 269 -16.31 -0.13 27.34
C ASN A 269 -16.21 -1.58 26.82
N LEU A 270 -15.06 -2.24 26.98
CA LEU A 270 -14.87 -3.66 26.69
C LEU A 270 -14.37 -4.43 27.91
N PHE A 271 -14.76 -5.69 27.98
CA PHE A 271 -14.27 -6.66 28.96
C PHE A 271 -13.27 -7.61 28.29
N PHE A 272 -12.01 -7.61 28.73
CA PHE A 272 -10.97 -8.48 28.20
C PHE A 272 -10.87 -9.80 28.96
N LEU A 273 -10.95 -10.91 28.23
CA LEU A 273 -11.01 -12.27 28.77
C LEU A 273 -9.63 -12.93 28.84
N ASN A 274 -8.85 -12.79 27.77
CA ASN A 274 -7.57 -13.48 27.60
C ASN A 274 -6.61 -12.67 26.71
N ALA A 275 -5.33 -12.81 26.99
CA ALA A 275 -4.24 -12.36 26.14
C ALA A 275 -3.29 -13.54 25.89
N ASP A 276 -2.97 -13.80 24.63
CA ASP A 276 -1.97 -14.80 24.24
C ASP A 276 -0.98 -14.18 23.27
N ALA A 277 0.31 -14.34 23.57
CA ALA A 277 1.43 -13.78 22.82
C ALA A 277 2.56 -14.80 22.81
N PRO A 278 2.52 -15.80 21.91
CA PRO A 278 3.55 -16.83 21.84
C PRO A 278 4.94 -16.23 21.70
N GLY A 279 5.89 -16.75 22.49
CA GLY A 279 7.28 -16.29 22.47
C GLY A 279 7.56 -15.00 23.23
N ALA A 280 6.56 -14.33 23.79
CA ALA A 280 6.79 -13.18 24.66
C ALA A 280 7.53 -13.60 25.94
N ASP A 281 8.50 -12.79 26.35
CA ASP A 281 9.24 -12.98 27.61
C ASP A 281 8.38 -12.56 28.81
N THR A 282 7.62 -11.47 28.66
CA THR A 282 6.63 -11.04 29.65
C THR A 282 5.34 -10.60 28.98
N ILE A 283 4.22 -10.89 29.66
CA ILE A 283 2.88 -10.44 29.30
C ILE A 283 2.26 -9.83 30.56
N ASP A 284 1.94 -8.54 30.52
CA ASP A 284 1.13 -7.87 31.54
C ASP A 284 -0.17 -7.40 30.88
N ALA A 285 -1.20 -8.24 30.99
CA ALA A 285 -2.48 -8.06 30.32
C ALA A 285 -3.61 -8.80 31.05
N PRO A 286 -4.89 -8.43 30.85
CA PRO A 286 -6.01 -9.19 31.41
C PRO A 286 -6.03 -10.64 30.91
N GLY A 287 -6.13 -11.59 31.85
CA GLY A 287 -6.24 -13.03 31.54
C GLY A 287 -4.92 -13.78 31.38
N ALA A 288 -3.77 -13.11 31.37
CA ALA A 288 -2.43 -13.72 31.30
C ALA A 288 -1.94 -14.29 32.66
N GLY A 289 -2.70 -15.21 33.27
CA GLY A 289 -2.29 -15.91 34.50
C GLY A 289 -2.65 -15.25 35.85
N GLU A 290 -3.22 -14.04 35.85
CA GLU A 290 -3.75 -13.33 37.03
C GLU A 290 -5.19 -12.78 36.74
N SER A 291 -5.93 -12.43 37.80
CA SER A 291 -7.36 -12.11 37.76
C SER A 291 -7.71 -10.82 37.01
N GLN A 292 -8.40 -10.99 35.88
CA GLN A 292 -9.51 -10.20 35.29
C GLN A 292 -9.61 -8.71 35.67
N GLY A 293 -9.43 -7.83 34.67
CA GLY A 293 -9.87 -6.43 34.76
C GLY A 293 -11.39 -6.34 34.62
N VAL A 294 -12.04 -5.56 35.49
CA VAL A 294 -13.48 -5.29 35.37
C VAL A 294 -13.67 -3.92 34.70
N PRO A 295 -14.48 -3.81 33.64
CA PRO A 295 -14.91 -2.55 33.06
C PRO A 295 -15.46 -1.61 34.13
N GLY A 296 -14.80 -0.47 34.32
CA GLY A 296 -15.22 0.58 35.26
C GLY A 296 -14.73 0.49 36.71
N VAL A 297 -14.10 -0.60 37.19
CA VAL A 297 -13.48 -0.63 38.54
C VAL A 297 -12.15 -1.41 38.53
N GLY A 298 -11.07 -0.69 38.20
CA GLY A 298 -9.66 -1.05 38.44
C GLY A 298 -9.09 -2.22 37.61
N THR A 299 -7.92 -2.13 36.98
CA THR A 299 -6.94 -1.04 36.86
C THR A 299 -6.00 -1.28 35.65
N VAL A 300 -6.39 -2.16 34.73
CA VAL A 300 -5.59 -2.52 33.55
C VAL A 300 -6.25 -1.88 32.35
N THR A 301 -5.79 -0.67 32.02
CA THR A 301 -6.18 0.08 30.81
C THR A 301 -5.21 -0.20 29.66
N GLU A 302 -4.27 -1.11 29.87
CA GLU A 302 -3.12 -1.31 29.01
C GLU A 302 -2.70 -2.79 29.09
N ALA A 303 -2.48 -3.42 27.94
CA ALA A 303 -1.78 -4.69 27.85
C ALA A 303 -0.38 -4.45 27.29
N THR A 304 0.65 -5.05 27.88
CA THR A 304 2.03 -4.94 27.41
C THR A 304 2.64 -6.31 27.16
N PHE A 305 3.44 -6.40 26.10
CA PHE A 305 4.08 -7.61 25.63
C PHE A 305 5.55 -7.29 25.34
N THR A 306 6.46 -7.96 26.03
CA THR A 306 7.90 -7.70 25.85
C THR A 306 8.60 -8.90 25.23
N TYR A 307 9.55 -8.59 24.35
CA TYR A 307 10.44 -9.56 23.74
C TYR A 307 11.88 -9.03 23.85
N ASP A 308 12.75 -9.78 24.50
CA ASP A 308 14.17 -9.45 24.63
C ASP A 308 14.84 -9.44 23.25
N MET A 309 14.44 -10.39 22.40
CA MET A 309 14.98 -10.55 21.04
C MET A 309 14.00 -11.29 20.12
N VAL A 310 13.75 -10.73 18.94
CA VAL A 310 13.01 -11.36 17.85
C VAL A 310 13.77 -11.17 16.55
N THR A 311 13.94 -12.25 15.78
CA THR A 311 14.55 -12.18 14.44
C THR A 311 13.48 -12.41 13.39
N GLY A 312 13.40 -11.49 12.43
CA GLY A 312 12.49 -11.56 11.29
C GLY A 312 12.74 -12.79 10.42
N THR A 313 11.66 -13.34 9.89
CA THR A 313 11.64 -14.56 9.10
C THR A 313 10.80 -14.40 7.85
N THR A 314 11.03 -15.28 6.88
CA THR A 314 10.29 -15.27 5.59
C THR A 314 8.78 -15.54 5.74
N ALA A 315 8.29 -15.79 6.96
CA ALA A 315 6.88 -15.85 7.26
C ALA A 315 6.44 -14.45 7.73
N GLY A 316 5.63 -13.74 6.94
CA GLY A 316 5.27 -12.31 7.16
C GLY A 316 4.42 -11.97 8.40
N ASN A 317 4.54 -12.73 9.49
CA ASN A 317 4.03 -12.40 10.83
C ASN A 317 4.96 -13.03 11.88
N ASP A 318 6.03 -12.34 12.25
CA ASP A 318 7.00 -12.84 13.24
C ASP A 318 6.42 -12.88 14.65
N ILE A 319 5.54 -11.93 14.96
CA ILE A 319 4.83 -11.85 16.22
C ILE A 319 3.33 -11.79 15.95
N VAL A 320 2.58 -12.64 16.65
CA VAL A 320 1.12 -12.63 16.63
C VAL A 320 0.62 -12.61 18.07
N ILE A 321 -0.02 -11.50 18.44
CA ILE A 321 -0.67 -11.34 19.74
C ILE A 321 -2.18 -11.41 19.53
N THR A 322 -2.87 -12.11 20.41
CA THR A 322 -4.34 -12.18 20.41
C THR A 322 -4.91 -11.69 21.72
N LEU A 323 -5.94 -10.85 21.62
CA LEU A 323 -6.71 -10.33 22.75
C LEU A 323 -8.18 -10.71 22.54
N THR A 324 -8.74 -11.50 23.44
CA THR A 324 -10.17 -11.86 23.41
C THR A 324 -10.95 -10.95 24.34
N ALA A 325 -12.06 -10.39 23.86
CA ALA A 325 -12.92 -9.49 24.61
C ALA A 325 -14.41 -9.72 24.32
N TYR A 326 -15.28 -9.15 25.15
CA TYR A 326 -16.71 -8.95 24.86
C TYR A 326 -17.15 -7.55 25.31
N ALA A 327 -18.28 -7.07 24.78
CA ALA A 327 -18.86 -5.81 25.22
C ALA A 327 -19.84 -6.06 26.39
N PRO A 328 -19.57 -5.62 27.62
CA PRO A 328 -20.48 -5.79 28.75
C PRO A 328 -21.73 -4.89 28.65
N GLU A 329 -22.87 -5.35 29.19
CA GLU A 329 -24.08 -4.54 29.38
C GLU A 329 -23.92 -3.59 30.58
N PHE A 330 -23.23 -4.04 31.64
CA PHE A 330 -23.09 -3.31 32.90
C PHE A 330 -21.63 -3.07 33.29
N ALA A 331 -21.36 -1.89 33.84
CA ALA A 331 -20.15 -1.57 34.57
C ALA A 331 -19.98 -2.45 35.81
N ALA A 332 -18.75 -2.50 36.34
CA ALA A 332 -18.40 -3.20 37.57
C ALA A 332 -19.23 -2.80 38.79
N ASP A 333 -19.74 -1.57 38.83
CA ASP A 333 -20.59 -1.05 39.91
C ASP A 333 -22.09 -1.33 39.69
N GLY A 334 -22.44 -2.04 38.61
CA GLY A 334 -23.79 -2.41 38.24
C GLY A 334 -24.58 -1.30 37.55
N THR A 335 -23.94 -0.19 37.16
CA THR A 335 -24.53 0.80 36.26
C THR A 335 -24.44 0.34 34.82
N ASP A 336 -25.32 0.80 33.93
CA ASP A 336 -25.24 0.46 32.51
C ASP A 336 -23.94 1.05 31.92
N LEU A 337 -23.16 0.21 31.21
CA LEU A 337 -21.98 0.67 30.48
C LEU A 337 -22.44 1.36 29.21
N ASP A 338 -22.59 2.68 29.33
CA ASP A 338 -23.19 3.58 28.36
C ASP A 338 -24.66 3.29 28.06
N ALA A 339 -25.48 4.34 28.10
CA ALA A 339 -26.92 4.28 27.89
C ALA A 339 -27.27 4.00 26.41
N MET A 340 -27.01 2.78 25.94
CA MET A 340 -27.68 2.26 24.76
C MET A 340 -29.15 2.08 25.14
N ASP A 341 -29.98 2.97 24.63
CA ASP A 341 -31.42 2.83 24.77
C ASP A 341 -31.85 1.56 24.01
N GLU A 342 -32.18 0.50 24.75
CA GLU A 342 -32.72 -0.76 24.21
C GLU A 342 -33.96 -0.52 23.34
N ASP A 343 -34.73 0.55 23.61
CA ASP A 343 -35.89 0.94 22.81
C ASP A 343 -35.53 1.73 21.54
N SER A 344 -34.24 2.07 21.36
CA SER A 344 -33.70 2.78 20.21
C SER A 344 -32.84 1.85 19.34
N PRO A 345 -33.40 1.25 18.28
CA PRO A 345 -32.70 0.33 17.40
C PRO A 345 -31.49 0.93 16.67
N ALA A 346 -31.34 2.26 16.71
CA ALA A 346 -30.23 3.01 16.13
C ALA A 346 -29.13 3.35 17.16
N ALA A 347 -29.28 2.99 18.44
CA ALA A 347 -28.27 3.23 19.45
C ALA A 347 -27.02 2.36 19.18
N TYR A 348 -25.85 2.97 19.27
CA TYR A 348 -24.57 2.31 19.18
C TYR A 348 -23.51 3.10 19.96
N VAL A 349 -22.42 2.43 20.29
CA VAL A 349 -21.24 2.99 20.95
C VAL A 349 -20.03 2.44 20.20
N VAL A 350 -19.00 3.26 20.07
CA VAL A 350 -17.75 2.86 19.44
C VAL A 350 -16.75 2.49 20.53
N ALA A 351 -16.09 1.34 20.36
CA ALA A 351 -14.91 1.00 21.13
C ALA A 351 -13.69 1.09 20.22
N THR A 352 -12.78 2.01 20.55
CA THR A 352 -11.52 2.21 19.84
C THR A 352 -10.41 1.51 20.61
N ASN A 353 -9.78 0.51 20.01
CA ASN A 353 -8.61 -0.14 20.58
C ASN A 353 -7.36 0.23 19.78
N ASN A 354 -6.32 0.70 20.46
CA ASN A 354 -5.07 1.14 19.86
C ASN A 354 -3.91 0.23 20.26
N ALA A 355 -3.13 -0.23 19.31
CA ALA A 355 -1.86 -0.93 19.54
C ALA A 355 -0.68 -0.09 19.04
N GLU A 356 0.46 -0.19 19.70
CA GLU A 356 1.71 0.46 19.28
C GLU A 356 2.95 -0.32 19.70
N VAL A 357 4.01 -0.19 18.91
CA VAL A 357 5.38 -0.48 19.36
C VAL A 357 5.89 0.73 20.14
N VAL A 358 6.11 0.56 21.44
CA VAL A 358 6.57 1.62 22.36
C VAL A 358 8.09 1.83 22.24
N SER A 359 8.81 0.73 22.13
CA SER A 359 10.26 0.71 21.96
C SER A 359 10.67 -0.56 21.24
N ALA A 360 11.72 -0.46 20.44
CA ALA A 360 12.53 -1.56 19.97
C ALA A 360 13.89 -0.99 19.55
N ASP A 361 14.90 -1.84 19.50
CA ASP A 361 16.22 -1.52 19.00
C ASP A 361 16.55 -2.49 17.86
N TYR A 362 17.06 -1.96 16.75
CA TYR A 362 17.57 -2.75 15.63
C TYR A 362 19.10 -2.85 15.72
N MET A 363 19.61 -4.07 15.58
CA MET A 363 21.05 -4.32 15.52
C MET A 363 21.51 -4.39 14.06
N ALA A 364 22.16 -3.32 13.59
CA ALA A 364 22.70 -3.23 12.24
C ALA A 364 23.88 -4.19 12.02
N PRO A 365 24.24 -4.51 10.76
CA PRO A 365 25.31 -5.47 10.46
C PRO A 365 26.69 -5.10 11.00
N ASP A 366 26.97 -3.80 11.17
CA ASP A 366 28.20 -3.29 11.79
C ASP A 366 28.20 -3.36 13.34
N GLY A 367 27.11 -3.83 13.93
CA GLY A 367 26.89 -3.93 15.38
C GLY A 367 26.37 -2.64 16.02
N THR A 368 26.04 -1.62 15.23
CA THR A 368 25.40 -0.40 15.72
C THR A 368 23.98 -0.72 16.16
N ILE A 369 23.59 -0.18 17.32
CA ILE A 369 22.22 -0.26 17.82
C ILE A 369 21.49 1.01 17.41
N VAL A 370 20.41 0.85 16.65
CA VAL A 370 19.58 1.94 16.14
C VAL A 370 18.18 1.83 16.75
N PRO A 371 17.72 2.81 17.53
CA PRO A 371 16.35 2.82 18.03
C PRO A 371 15.34 2.79 16.89
N VAL A 372 14.32 1.96 17.05
CA VAL A 372 13.21 1.86 16.11
C VAL A 372 12.22 2.97 16.41
N GLY A 373 11.79 3.67 15.36
CA GLY A 373 10.83 4.76 15.45
C GLY A 373 10.27 5.13 14.08
N GLY A 374 9.42 6.15 14.03
CA GLY A 374 8.64 6.48 12.83
C GLY A 374 9.43 6.96 11.60
N THR A 375 10.77 6.93 11.62
CA THR A 375 11.60 7.17 10.44
C THR A 375 12.09 5.88 9.82
N ASN A 376 12.46 4.85 10.58
CA ASN A 376 13.08 3.61 10.10
C ASN A 376 12.16 2.38 10.16
N SER A 377 10.88 2.63 10.33
CA SER A 377 9.83 1.61 10.42
C SER A 377 8.62 2.07 9.62
N GLY A 378 7.79 1.11 9.21
CA GLY A 378 6.48 1.42 8.65
C GLY A 378 5.53 1.88 9.76
N GLN A 379 4.25 1.62 9.57
CA GLN A 379 3.25 1.92 10.60
C GLN A 379 3.53 1.11 11.88
N LEU A 380 3.93 1.77 12.97
CA LEU A 380 4.15 1.15 14.28
C LEU A 380 2.97 1.29 15.24
N GLN A 381 1.93 2.01 14.84
CA GLN A 381 0.74 2.23 15.63
C GLN A 381 -0.48 1.98 14.77
N ASP A 382 -1.44 1.23 15.29
CA ASP A 382 -2.68 0.96 14.56
C ASP A 382 -3.87 0.94 15.50
N SER A 383 -5.03 1.31 14.96
CA SER A 383 -6.26 1.52 15.72
C SER A 383 -7.42 0.85 15.01
N ILE A 384 -8.23 0.14 15.79
CA ILE A 384 -9.45 -0.47 15.28
C ILE A 384 -10.64 0.03 16.10
N ASP A 385 -11.61 0.58 15.37
CA ASP A 385 -12.94 0.89 15.86
C ASP A 385 -13.87 -0.30 15.64
N ILE A 386 -14.61 -0.66 16.68
CA ILE A 386 -15.77 -1.55 16.55
C ILE A 386 -17.04 -0.84 16.98
N THR A 387 -18.15 -1.19 16.32
CA THR A 387 -19.48 -0.72 16.69
C THR A 387 -20.14 -1.74 17.60
N ILE A 388 -20.48 -1.32 18.82
CA ILE A 388 -21.24 -2.12 19.76
C ILE A 388 -22.71 -1.73 19.62
N ARG A 389 -23.60 -2.73 19.62
CA ARG A 389 -25.06 -2.57 19.60
C ARG A 389 -25.74 -3.38 20.70
N PRO A 390 -26.97 -3.01 21.11
CA PRO A 390 -27.76 -3.85 22.02
C PRO A 390 -28.11 -5.21 21.41
N TYR A 391 -28.16 -5.29 20.08
CA TYR A 391 -28.36 -6.52 19.31
C TYR A 391 -27.65 -6.44 17.97
N THR A 392 -27.29 -7.59 17.39
CA THR A 392 -26.73 -7.66 16.03
C THR A 392 -27.66 -8.38 15.08
N VAL A 393 -27.66 -7.92 13.83
CA VAL A 393 -28.40 -8.53 12.74
C VAL A 393 -27.41 -9.03 11.70
N LEU A 394 -27.12 -10.33 11.71
CA LEU A 394 -26.30 -10.96 10.69
C LEU A 394 -27.16 -11.30 9.49
N LYS A 395 -26.87 -10.69 8.34
CA LYS A 395 -27.59 -10.97 7.09
C LYS A 395 -26.70 -11.74 6.13
N ALA A 396 -27.08 -12.97 5.82
CA ALA A 396 -26.48 -13.76 4.75
C ALA A 396 -27.41 -13.83 3.54
N VAL A 397 -26.82 -13.75 2.35
CA VAL A 397 -27.52 -13.92 1.07
C VAL A 397 -26.98 -15.15 0.38
N VAL A 398 -27.89 -16.05 0.01
CA VAL A 398 -27.57 -17.19 -0.86
C VAL A 398 -28.51 -17.20 -2.06
N VAL A 399 -28.01 -17.67 -3.21
CA VAL A 399 -28.87 -17.89 -4.39
C VAL A 399 -29.63 -19.20 -4.18
N GLU A 400 -30.96 -19.16 -4.31
CA GLU A 400 -31.80 -20.35 -4.18
C GLU A 400 -31.40 -21.38 -5.28
N GLY A 401 -30.90 -22.54 -4.85
CA GLY A 401 -30.33 -23.57 -5.73
C GLY A 401 -28.85 -23.41 -6.09
N GLY A 402 -28.14 -22.44 -5.50
CA GLY A 402 -26.69 -22.21 -5.65
C GLY A 402 -26.25 -21.48 -6.93
N GLY A 403 -24.97 -21.08 -6.96
CA GLY A 403 -24.32 -20.37 -8.06
C GLY A 403 -24.36 -18.84 -7.94
N ASP A 404 -23.88 -18.14 -8.97
CA ASP A 404 -23.80 -16.67 -8.98
C ASP A 404 -25.19 -16.02 -9.00
N ALA A 405 -25.30 -14.84 -8.38
CA ALA A 405 -26.48 -14.00 -8.50
C ALA A 405 -26.62 -13.47 -9.94
N LYS A 406 -27.67 -13.91 -10.65
CA LYS A 406 -28.00 -13.48 -12.03
C LYS A 406 -29.51 -13.17 -12.15
N PRO A 407 -29.91 -12.30 -13.10
CA PRO A 407 -31.33 -11.97 -13.31
C PRO A 407 -32.20 -13.22 -13.49
N GLY A 408 -33.33 -13.28 -12.77
CA GLY A 408 -34.27 -14.41 -12.79
C GLY A 408 -33.99 -15.53 -11.79
N LYS A 409 -32.94 -15.41 -10.97
CA LYS A 409 -32.69 -16.26 -9.79
C LYS A 409 -33.33 -15.64 -8.54
N TYR A 410 -33.78 -16.48 -7.63
CA TYR A 410 -34.25 -16.06 -6.32
C TYR A 410 -33.08 -16.02 -5.33
N LEU A 411 -33.10 -15.03 -4.44
CA LEU A 411 -32.17 -14.91 -3.32
C LEU A 411 -32.90 -15.31 -2.05
N GLU A 412 -32.28 -16.18 -1.27
CA GLU A 412 -32.69 -16.48 0.10
C GLU A 412 -31.86 -15.62 1.04
N PHE A 413 -32.55 -14.89 1.90
CA PHE A 413 -31.97 -14.03 2.92
C PHE A 413 -32.11 -14.73 4.26
N ASN A 414 -30.99 -15.10 4.87
CA ASN A 414 -30.97 -15.53 6.26
C ASN A 414 -30.64 -14.32 7.12
N VAL A 415 -31.50 -14.08 8.12
CA VAL A 415 -31.33 -12.99 9.08
C VAL A 415 -31.24 -13.64 10.46
N ASP A 416 -30.05 -13.62 11.02
CA ASP A 416 -29.79 -14.09 12.38
C ASP A 416 -29.74 -12.89 13.33
N LEU A 417 -30.55 -12.96 14.39
CA LEU A 417 -30.58 -11.95 15.45
C LEU A 417 -29.80 -12.47 16.67
N GLY A 418 -28.75 -11.74 17.05
CA GLY A 418 -28.00 -11.98 18.29
C GLY A 418 -28.42 -10.99 19.36
N GLU A 419 -29.04 -11.48 20.43
CA GLU A 419 -29.46 -10.73 21.63
C GLU A 419 -29.13 -11.53 22.90
N GLU A 420 -28.73 -10.85 23.97
CA GLU A 420 -28.67 -11.43 25.32
C GLU A 420 -29.92 -11.03 26.13
N GLY A 421 -30.52 -12.00 26.83
CA GLY A 421 -31.53 -11.73 27.85
C GLY A 421 -32.93 -11.31 27.36
N PHE A 422 -33.76 -12.27 26.92
CA PHE A 422 -35.20 -12.01 26.75
C PHE A 422 -35.84 -11.71 28.12
N ARG A 423 -36.01 -10.43 28.48
CA ARG A 423 -36.75 -10.07 29.71
C ARG A 423 -38.22 -10.45 29.51
N ARG A 424 -38.66 -11.50 30.21
CA ARG A 424 -40.08 -11.83 30.31
C ARG A 424 -40.81 -10.64 30.91
N TRP A 425 -41.67 -9.99 30.14
CA TRP A 425 -42.50 -8.90 30.63
C TRP A 425 -43.56 -9.44 31.60
N ASP A 426 -43.23 -9.51 32.89
CA ASP A 426 -44.18 -9.80 33.97
C ASP A 426 -44.86 -8.50 34.43
N GLY A 427 -45.53 -7.81 33.50
CA GLY A 427 -46.43 -6.71 33.83
C GLY A 427 -47.72 -7.23 34.46
N PRO A 428 -48.25 -6.61 35.55
CA PRO A 428 -49.46 -7.08 36.18
C PRO A 428 -50.66 -6.84 35.26
N CYS A 429 -51.14 -7.89 34.60
CA CYS A 429 -52.46 -7.90 33.96
C CYS A 429 -53.53 -7.79 35.05
N ALA A 430 -53.93 -6.56 35.36
CA ALA A 430 -55.06 -6.27 36.22
C ALA A 430 -56.37 -6.75 35.55
N GLY A 431 -56.82 -7.93 35.98
CA GLY A 431 -58.21 -8.30 36.15
C GLY A 431 -59.13 -8.39 34.94
N VAL A 432 -59.34 -9.60 34.42
CA VAL A 432 -60.69 -10.14 34.12
C VAL A 432 -60.68 -11.64 34.40
N ALA A 433 -61.65 -12.10 35.17
CA ALA A 433 -61.84 -13.50 35.53
C ALA A 433 -62.25 -14.37 34.32
N GLY A 434 -61.67 -15.58 34.25
CA GLY A 434 -62.35 -16.78 33.76
C GLY A 434 -61.94 -17.30 32.38
N ARG A 435 -61.01 -18.27 32.35
CA ARG A 435 -61.15 -19.65 31.83
C ARG A 435 -59.76 -20.24 31.58
N ASN A 436 -59.58 -21.48 32.06
CA ASN A 436 -58.45 -22.34 31.73
C ASN A 436 -58.44 -22.66 30.24
N GLU A 437 -57.59 -22.04 29.44
CA GLU A 437 -57.06 -22.63 28.20
C GLU A 437 -55.58 -22.23 28.07
N ARG A 438 -54.75 -23.19 27.65
CA ARG A 438 -53.29 -23.10 27.52
C ARG A 438 -52.93 -22.03 26.48
N PRO A 439 -51.89 -21.20 26.66
CA PRO A 439 -51.42 -20.35 25.59
C PRO A 439 -50.36 -21.12 24.77
N ASP A 440 -50.79 -21.69 23.65
CA ASP A 440 -49.92 -21.79 22.48
C ASP A 440 -49.74 -20.35 21.97
N LEU A 441 -48.56 -19.77 22.17
CA LEU A 441 -48.28 -18.40 21.73
C LEU A 441 -47.90 -18.42 20.25
N PHE A 442 -48.90 -18.16 19.40
CA PHE A 442 -48.71 -17.73 18.02
C PHE A 442 -48.10 -16.33 17.99
N LEU A 443 -46.93 -16.19 17.37
CA LEU A 443 -46.44 -14.90 16.90
C LEU A 443 -47.33 -14.42 15.72
N PRO A 444 -47.85 -13.19 15.71
CA PRO A 444 -48.34 -12.60 14.49
C PRO A 444 -47.13 -12.18 13.64
N VAL A 445 -46.76 -13.03 12.68
CA VAL A 445 -45.92 -12.60 11.56
C VAL A 445 -46.79 -11.63 10.73
N GLN A 446 -46.60 -10.33 10.94
CA GLN A 446 -47.05 -9.34 9.96
C GLN A 446 -46.13 -9.45 8.74
N HIS A 447 -46.58 -10.25 7.77
CA HIS A 447 -46.06 -10.19 6.41
C HIS A 447 -46.46 -8.84 5.79
N ASP A 448 -45.65 -7.81 5.99
CA ASP A 448 -45.60 -6.71 5.03
C ASP A 448 -44.67 -7.15 3.90
N GLY A 449 -45.29 -7.83 2.93
CA GLY A 449 -44.66 -8.24 1.70
C GLY A 449 -44.25 -7.04 0.87
N TRP A 450 -42.97 -6.66 0.95
CA TRP A 450 -42.32 -5.91 -0.10
C TRP A 450 -41.81 -6.91 -1.15
N ARG A 451 -42.49 -6.93 -2.29
CA ARG A 451 -41.97 -7.49 -3.54
C ARG A 451 -41.38 -6.34 -4.34
N GLU A 452 -40.06 -6.39 -4.57
CA GLU A 452 -39.44 -5.85 -5.78
C GLU A 452 -38.74 -6.99 -6.52
#